data_AF-A0A1Q6LZL2-F1
#
_entry.id   AF-A0A1Q6LZL2-F1
#
_cell.length_a   1.000
_cell.length_b   1.000
_cell.length_c   1.000
_cell.angle_alpha   90.00
_cell.angle_beta   90.00
_cell.angle_gamma   90.00
#
_symmetry.space_group_name_H-M   'P 1'
#
loop_
_entity.id
_entity.type
_entity.pdbx_description
1 polymer ?
#
loop_
_entity_poly.entity_id
_entity_poly.type
_entity_poly.pdbx_seq_one_letter_code
_entity_poly.pdbx_strand_id
1 'polypeptide(L)'
;MYKVGLVEDEEALNKLIKNYLEKEDFIVETFTKGQDALDFINDKNNVNLWILDIMLADDVTGYDIIKAIRLQDEEVPIIFSSARDQSIDKIMGLELGCDDYIAKPYSPKELVLRVKNIIKRVYSKDFHKIKYNDYEINTIERTVYYKEEKINLTTLEFDLLL
;
A
#
# COMPACT_ATOMS: atom_id res chain seq x y z
N MET A 1 -11.28 4.77 -8.29
CA MET A 1 -10.63 5.77 -7.43
C MET A 1 -10.24 5.06 -6.15
N TYR A 2 -8.97 5.12 -5.73
CA TYR A 2 -8.49 4.38 -4.56
C TYR A 2 -8.59 5.24 -3.30
N LYS A 3 -8.98 4.63 -2.18
CA LYS A 3 -9.06 5.28 -0.87
C LYS A 3 -7.78 5.05 -0.08
N VAL A 4 -7.19 6.13 0.45
CA VAL A 4 -5.99 6.11 1.28
C VAL A 4 -6.35 6.54 2.69
N GLY A 5 -6.00 5.74 3.69
CA GLY A 5 -6.07 6.11 5.10
C GLY A 5 -4.75 6.73 5.54
N LEU A 6 -4.77 7.95 6.05
CA LEU A 6 -3.59 8.70 6.50
C LEU A 6 -3.71 8.97 8.00
N VAL A 7 -2.78 8.42 8.78
CA VAL A 7 -2.65 8.67 10.23
C VAL A 7 -1.39 9.48 10.48
N GLU A 8 -1.55 10.72 10.89
CA GLU A 8 -0.47 11.70 11.12
C GLU A 8 -1.00 12.74 12.12
N ASP A 9 -0.36 12.87 13.27
CA ASP A 9 -0.79 13.72 14.39
C ASP A 9 -0.47 15.20 14.16
N GLU A 10 0.57 15.52 13.37
CA GLU A 10 0.84 16.89 12.96
C GLU A 10 -0.18 17.37 11.92
N GLU A 11 -1.21 18.12 12.36
CA GLU A 11 -2.31 18.60 11.51
C GLU A 11 -1.85 19.30 10.22
N ALA A 12 -0.77 20.09 10.30
CA ALA A 12 -0.22 20.81 9.16
C ALA A 12 0.34 19.85 8.10
N LEU A 13 1.09 18.83 8.53
CA LEU A 13 1.65 17.80 7.65
C LEU A 13 0.54 16.89 7.11
N ASN A 14 -0.40 16.47 7.96
CA ASN A 14 -1.57 15.69 7.58
C ASN A 14 -2.36 16.36 6.45
N LYS A 15 -2.71 17.64 6.65
CA LYS A 15 -3.40 18.45 5.64
C LYS A 15 -2.58 18.65 4.37
N LEU A 16 -1.27 18.82 4.51
CA LEU A 16 -0.36 18.95 3.37
C LEU A 16 -0.38 17.67 2.53
N ILE A 17 -0.13 16.50 3.14
CA ILE A 17 -0.12 15.21 2.46
C ILE A 17 -1.48 14.92 1.81
N LYS A 18 -2.59 15.16 2.54
CA LYS A 18 -3.95 15.04 2.00
C LYS A 18 -4.12 15.80 0.69
N ASN A 19 -3.79 17.08 0.68
CA ASN A 19 -3.91 17.92 -0.52
C ASN A 19 -3.08 17.40 -1.70
N TYR A 20 -1.92 16.80 -1.43
CA TYR A 20 -1.06 16.23 -2.47
C TYR A 20 -1.61 14.93 -3.03
N LEU A 21 -2.20 14.07 -2.19
CA LEU A 21 -2.85 12.83 -2.62
C LEU A 21 -4.15 13.11 -3.38
N GLU A 22 -4.99 14.04 -2.89
CA GLU A 22 -6.25 14.40 -3.56
C GLU A 22 -6.03 15.01 -4.96
N LYS A 23 -4.91 15.73 -5.16
CA LYS A 23 -4.49 16.23 -6.49
C LYS A 23 -4.15 15.12 -7.48
N GLU A 24 -3.88 13.91 -7.00
CA GLU A 24 -3.60 12.72 -7.80
C GLU A 24 -4.82 11.77 -7.82
N ASP A 25 -6.02 12.31 -7.61
CA ASP A 25 -7.31 11.59 -7.68
C ASP A 25 -7.46 10.46 -6.65
N PHE A 26 -6.80 10.55 -5.50
CA PHE A 26 -7.06 9.67 -4.36
C PHE A 26 -8.19 10.20 -3.48
N ILE A 27 -9.01 9.30 -2.93
CA ILE A 27 -9.91 9.63 -1.80
C ILE A 27 -9.08 9.50 -0.53
N VAL A 28 -9.02 10.53 0.31
CA VAL A 28 -8.16 10.49 1.51
C VAL A 28 -9.00 10.60 2.77
N GLU A 29 -8.96 9.55 3.59
CA GLU A 29 -9.44 9.58 4.97
C GLU A 29 -8.28 9.93 5.88
N THR A 30 -8.46 10.89 6.77
CA THR A 30 -7.38 11.43 7.59
C THR A 30 -7.69 11.33 9.07
N PHE A 31 -6.70 10.91 9.86
CA PHE A 31 -6.76 10.80 11.30
C PHE A 31 -5.56 11.51 11.92
N THR A 32 -5.80 12.29 12.97
CA THR A 32 -4.74 12.95 13.76
C THR A 32 -4.52 12.28 15.11
N LYS A 33 -5.24 11.19 15.38
CA LYS A 33 -5.13 10.35 16.57
C LYS A 33 -5.20 8.89 16.15
N GLY A 34 -4.40 8.04 16.79
CA GLY A 34 -4.42 6.61 16.50
C GLY A 34 -5.73 5.96 16.90
N GLN A 35 -6.35 6.39 18.01
CA GLN A 35 -7.64 5.85 18.44
C GLN A 35 -8.76 6.03 17.40
N ASP A 36 -8.84 7.21 16.77
CA ASP A 36 -9.86 7.50 15.74
C ASP A 36 -9.67 6.58 14.52
N ALA A 37 -8.42 6.25 14.17
CA ALA A 37 -8.11 5.30 13.10
C ALA A 37 -8.52 3.87 13.47
N LEU A 38 -8.28 3.43 14.71
CA LEU A 38 -8.70 2.11 15.19
C LEU A 38 -10.22 1.95 15.18
N ASP A 39 -10.96 2.97 15.63
CA ASP A 39 -12.42 2.96 15.62
C ASP A 39 -12.93 2.85 14.18
N PHE A 40 -12.35 3.61 13.25
CA PHE A 40 -12.69 3.54 11.83
C PHE A 40 -12.38 2.18 11.18
N ILE A 41 -11.29 1.51 11.57
CA ILE A 41 -10.94 0.16 11.11
C ILE A 41 -11.97 -0.86 11.60
N ASN A 42 -12.42 -0.75 12.85
CA ASN A 42 -13.40 -1.66 13.45
C ASN A 42 -14.77 -1.59 12.76
N ASP A 43 -15.13 -0.43 12.22
CA ASP A 43 -16.36 -0.22 11.43
C ASP A 43 -16.30 -0.84 10.02
N LYS A 44 -15.23 -1.57 9.67
CA LYS A 44 -15.05 -2.29 8.39
C LYS A 44 -15.13 -1.40 7.16
N ASN A 45 -14.63 -0.17 7.29
CA ASN A 45 -14.51 0.73 6.17
C ASN A 45 -13.42 0.26 5.19
N ASN A 46 -13.71 0.30 3.89
CA ASN A 46 -12.78 -0.14 2.86
C ASN A 46 -11.69 0.92 2.63
N VAL A 47 -10.41 0.53 2.73
CA VAL A 47 -9.24 1.37 2.45
C VAL A 47 -8.29 0.57 1.57
N ASN A 48 -7.74 1.20 0.52
CA ASN A 48 -6.86 0.53 -0.44
C ASN A 48 -5.38 0.70 -0.14
N LEU A 49 -5.00 1.65 0.72
CA LEU A 49 -3.63 1.80 1.21
C LEU A 49 -3.64 2.61 2.50
N TRP A 50 -2.81 2.23 3.46
CA TRP A 50 -2.59 3.00 4.68
C TRP A 50 -1.23 3.68 4.69
N ILE A 51 -1.20 4.91 5.18
CA ILE A 51 0.02 5.65 5.53
C ILE A 51 -0.06 5.90 7.03
N LEU A 52 0.88 5.35 7.78
CA LEU A 52 0.86 5.37 9.24
C LEU A 52 2.11 6.09 9.76
N ASP A 53 1.93 7.11 10.59
CA ASP A 53 2.99 7.46 11.54
C ASP A 53 3.09 6.39 12.62
N ILE A 54 4.32 6.07 13.00
CA ILE A 54 4.63 5.13 14.08
C ILE A 54 4.43 5.82 15.43
N MET A 55 4.86 7.08 15.54
CA MET A 55 4.72 7.85 16.77
C MET A 55 3.53 8.78 16.62
N LEU A 56 2.53 8.59 17.49
CA LEU A 56 1.39 9.47 17.60
C LEU A 56 1.38 10.10 18.99
N ALA A 57 0.67 11.22 19.13
CA ALA A 57 0.58 11.93 20.40
C ALA A 57 -0.28 11.21 21.45
N ASP A 58 -1.10 10.23 21.06
CA ASP A 58 -1.91 9.39 21.95
C ASP A 58 -1.23 8.06 22.31
N ASP A 59 -1.88 7.24 23.15
CA ASP A 59 -1.32 5.96 23.63
C ASP A 59 -1.27 4.85 22.57
N VAL A 60 -1.80 5.13 21.36
CA VAL A 60 -1.84 4.20 20.22
C VAL A 60 -0.63 4.45 19.33
N THR A 61 0.10 3.40 18.99
CA THR A 61 1.21 3.49 18.03
C THR A 61 0.80 3.04 16.63
N GLY A 62 1.55 3.45 15.61
CA GLY A 62 1.35 2.91 14.26
C GLY A 62 1.50 1.38 14.18
N TYR A 63 2.23 0.77 15.12
CA TYR A 63 2.34 -0.69 15.24
C TYR A 63 1.06 -1.36 15.75
N ASP A 64 0.26 -0.67 16.56
CA ASP A 64 -1.03 -1.17 17.01
C ASP A 64 -2.05 -1.09 15.87
N ILE A 65 -1.97 -0.02 15.07
CA ILE A 65 -2.82 0.20 13.91
C ILE A 65 -2.57 -0.86 12.83
N ILE A 66 -1.30 -1.15 12.45
CA ILE A 66 -1.02 -2.21 11.47
C ILE A 66 -1.54 -3.58 11.93
N LYS A 67 -1.43 -3.92 13.23
CA LYS A 67 -1.97 -5.17 13.76
C LYS A 67 -3.49 -5.21 13.62
N ALA A 68 -4.18 -4.12 13.94
CA ALA A 68 -5.63 -4.03 13.78
C ALA A 68 -6.05 -4.15 12.31
N ILE A 69 -5.33 -3.50 11.38
CA ILE A 69 -5.56 -3.61 9.94
C ILE A 69 -5.39 -5.06 9.49
N ARG A 70 -4.29 -5.72 9.86
CA ARG A 70 -3.99 -7.11 9.45
C ARG A 70 -5.00 -8.13 9.98
N LEU A 71 -5.73 -7.83 11.07
CA LEU A 71 -6.84 -8.67 11.53
C LEU A 71 -8.08 -8.60 10.62
N GLN A 72 -8.24 -7.51 9.85
CA GLN A 72 -9.38 -7.32 8.94
C GLN A 72 -9.01 -7.58 7.47
N ASP A 73 -7.80 -7.17 7.06
CA ASP A 73 -7.27 -7.27 5.71
C ASP A 73 -5.76 -7.56 5.75
N GLU A 74 -5.42 -8.81 5.43
CA GLU A 74 -4.04 -9.30 5.46
C GLU A 74 -3.17 -8.67 4.35
N GLU A 75 -3.78 -8.24 3.24
CA GLU A 75 -3.07 -7.87 2.01
C GLU A 75 -3.10 -6.36 1.71
N VAL A 76 -3.92 -5.57 2.41
CA VAL A 76 -3.97 -4.12 2.16
C VAL A 76 -2.57 -3.50 2.33
N PRO A 77 -2.08 -2.72 1.36
CA PRO A 77 -0.74 -2.19 1.43
C PRO A 77 -0.58 -1.11 2.51
N ILE A 78 0.57 -1.09 3.18
CA ILE A 78 0.86 -0.16 4.27
C ILE A 78 2.24 0.49 4.08
N ILE A 79 2.29 1.82 4.21
CA ILE A 79 3.51 2.62 4.26
C ILE A 79 3.68 3.17 5.67
N PHE A 80 4.83 2.92 6.30
CA PHE A 80 5.22 3.64 7.52
C PHE A 80 5.96 4.93 7.19
N SER A 81 5.64 5.99 7.93
CA SER A 81 6.26 7.32 7.83
C SER A 81 6.75 7.74 9.22
N SER A 82 8.06 7.71 9.50
CA SER A 82 8.56 7.93 10.87
C SER A 82 9.91 8.65 10.95
N ALA A 83 10.12 9.41 12.03
CA ALA A 83 11.40 10.07 12.35
C ALA A 83 12.38 9.18 13.14
N ARG A 84 11.98 7.97 13.52
CA ARG A 84 12.69 7.10 14.46
C ARG A 84 13.77 6.23 13.78
N ASP A 85 14.72 5.74 14.58
CA ASP A 85 15.97 5.07 14.19
C ASP A 85 15.76 4.00 13.09
N GLN A 86 16.24 4.31 11.88
CA GLN A 86 15.80 3.67 10.62
C GLN A 86 16.06 2.16 10.52
N SER A 87 16.91 1.59 11.37
CA SER A 87 17.32 0.19 11.28
C SER A 87 16.39 -0.77 12.03
N ILE A 88 16.09 -0.48 13.31
CA ILE A 88 15.27 -1.36 14.16
C ILE A 88 13.79 -1.29 13.75
N ASP A 89 13.29 -0.08 13.51
CA ASP A 89 11.86 0.11 13.19
C ASP A 89 11.51 -0.43 11.81
N LYS A 90 12.47 -0.39 10.88
CA LYS A 90 12.31 -0.98 9.55
C LYS A 90 12.25 -2.50 9.63
N ILE A 91 13.09 -3.14 10.46
CA ILE A 91 13.01 -4.59 10.67
C ILE A 91 11.64 -4.95 11.25
N MET A 92 11.21 -4.26 12.32
CA MET A 92 9.94 -4.55 12.97
C MET A 92 8.73 -4.25 12.05
N GLY A 93 8.80 -3.18 11.26
CA GLY A 93 7.77 -2.86 10.26
C GLY A 93 7.66 -3.96 9.19
N LEU A 94 8.80 -4.47 8.70
CA LEU A 94 8.83 -5.57 7.74
C LEU A 94 8.30 -6.88 8.34
N GLU A 95 8.61 -7.18 9.61
CA GLU A 95 8.07 -8.35 10.32
C GLU A 95 6.54 -8.27 10.50
N LEU A 96 6.00 -7.05 10.67
CA LEU A 96 4.56 -6.80 10.74
C LEU A 96 3.88 -6.71 9.36
N GLY A 97 4.65 -6.86 8.28
CA GLY A 97 4.14 -6.89 6.91
C GLY A 97 3.86 -5.50 6.31
N CYS A 98 4.65 -4.47 6.63
CA CYS A 98 4.59 -3.21 5.89
C CYS A 98 5.19 -3.36 4.48
N ASP A 99 4.63 -2.67 3.49
CA ASP A 99 5.09 -2.70 2.10
C ASP A 99 6.24 -1.73 1.82
N ASP A 100 6.28 -0.63 2.56
CA ASP A 100 7.30 0.41 2.41
C ASP A 100 7.48 1.17 3.72
N TYR A 101 8.65 1.80 3.84
CA TYR A 101 9.03 2.63 4.98
C TYR A 101 9.73 3.89 4.45
N ILE A 102 9.24 5.06 4.86
CA ILE A 102 9.82 6.35 4.53
C ILE A 102 10.22 7.09 5.82
N ALA A 103 11.49 7.50 5.88
CA ALA A 103 12.01 8.23 7.03
C ALA A 103 11.68 9.74 6.90
N LYS A 104 11.24 10.36 7.99
CA LYS A 104 11.10 11.82 8.11
C LYS A 104 12.49 12.47 8.35
N PRO A 105 12.78 13.64 7.76
CA PRO A 105 11.92 14.42 6.87
C PRO A 105 11.92 13.88 5.43
N TYR A 106 10.75 13.88 4.80
CA TYR A 106 10.58 13.55 3.38
C TYR A 106 9.77 14.62 2.66
N SER A 107 9.83 14.62 1.33
CA SER A 107 8.96 15.49 0.53
C SER A 107 7.58 14.84 0.35
N PRO A 108 6.45 15.58 0.45
CA PRO A 108 5.12 15.03 0.16
C PRO A 108 5.02 14.39 -1.23
N LYS A 109 5.77 14.92 -2.20
CA LYS A 109 5.87 14.34 -3.56
C LYS A 109 6.49 12.95 -3.56
N GLU A 110 7.49 12.69 -2.72
CA GLU A 110 8.09 11.36 -2.59
C GLU A 110 7.08 10.35 -2.06
N LEU A 111 6.36 10.70 -0.99
CA LEU A 111 5.32 9.85 -0.41
C LEU A 111 4.24 9.51 -1.45
N VAL A 112 3.74 10.52 -2.18
CA VAL A 112 2.75 10.32 -3.26
C VAL A 112 3.26 9.36 -4.34
N LEU A 113 4.53 9.49 -4.77
CA LEU A 113 5.11 8.59 -5.77
C LEU A 113 5.17 7.14 -5.27
N ARG A 114 5.51 6.93 -3.98
CA ARG A 114 5.49 5.60 -3.35
C ARG A 114 4.08 5.02 -3.30
N VAL A 115 3.10 5.82 -2.88
CA VAL A 115 1.67 5.43 -2.89
C VAL A 115 1.24 5.00 -4.30
N LYS A 116 1.52 5.81 -5.32
CA LYS A 116 1.17 5.47 -6.71
C LYS A 116 1.83 4.18 -7.18
N ASN A 117 3.10 3.97 -6.84
CA ASN A 117 3.82 2.75 -7.23
C ASN A 117 3.25 1.51 -6.56
N ILE A 118 2.91 1.57 -5.27
CA ILE A 118 2.31 0.45 -4.54
C ILE A 118 0.90 0.17 -5.06
N ILE A 119 0.06 1.18 -5.22
CA ILE A 119 -1.28 1.02 -5.80
C ILE A 119 -1.20 0.39 -7.19
N LYS A 120 -0.26 0.84 -8.03
CA LYS A 120 -0.05 0.25 -9.35
C LYS A 120 0.38 -1.21 -9.23
N ARG A 121 1.30 -1.55 -8.33
CA ARG A 121 1.78 -2.93 -8.12
C ARG A 121 0.67 -3.86 -7.64
N VAL A 122 -0.15 -3.41 -6.70
CA VAL A 122 -1.17 -4.24 -6.02
C VAL A 122 -2.46 -4.33 -6.84
N TYR A 123 -2.89 -3.24 -7.48
CA TYR A 123 -4.22 -3.16 -8.08
C TYR A 123 -4.23 -3.00 -9.60
N SER A 124 -3.10 -2.80 -10.26
CA SER A 124 -3.06 -2.78 -11.73
C SER A 124 -3.10 -4.21 -12.27
N LYS A 125 -4.10 -4.49 -13.10
CA LYS A 125 -4.16 -5.73 -13.90
C LYS A 125 -2.95 -5.91 -14.82
N ASP A 126 -2.24 -4.82 -15.17
CA ASP A 126 -1.10 -4.86 -16.08
C ASP A 126 0.18 -5.40 -15.41
N PHE A 127 0.29 -5.34 -14.07
CA PHE A 127 1.43 -5.99 -13.37
C PHE A 127 1.40 -7.51 -13.49
N HIS A 128 0.22 -8.06 -13.75
CA HIS A 128 0.03 -9.47 -14.02
C HIS A 128 0.12 -9.79 -15.51
N LYS A 129 0.36 -8.80 -16.37
CA LYS A 129 0.54 -9.00 -17.82
C LYS A 129 2.00 -8.83 -18.19
N ILE A 130 2.71 -9.94 -18.37
CA ILE A 130 4.08 -9.95 -18.89
C ILE A 130 3.99 -9.93 -20.42
N LYS A 131 4.60 -8.93 -21.05
CA LYS A 131 4.78 -8.89 -22.51
C LYS A 131 6.23 -9.21 -22.87
N TYR A 132 6.44 -10.21 -23.72
CA TYR A 132 7.76 -10.59 -24.23
C TYR A 132 7.68 -10.90 -25.72
N ASN A 133 8.26 -10.03 -26.55
CA ASN A 133 8.07 -10.07 -28.01
C ASN A 133 6.57 -10.11 -28.36
N ASP A 134 6.14 -11.10 -29.15
CA ASP A 134 4.74 -11.31 -29.55
C ASP A 134 3.92 -12.09 -28.50
N TYR A 135 4.50 -12.40 -27.33
CA TYR A 135 3.83 -13.10 -26.24
C TYR A 135 3.19 -12.13 -25.25
N GLU A 136 1.96 -12.45 -24.83
CA GLU A 136 1.27 -11.82 -23.70
C GLU A 136 0.90 -12.89 -22.67
N ILE A 137 1.38 -12.76 -21.44
CA ILE A 137 1.16 -13.73 -20.36
C ILE A 137 0.39 -13.04 -19.25
N ASN A 138 -0.79 -13.54 -18.89
CA ASN A 138 -1.55 -13.10 -17.71
C ASN A 138 -1.31 -14.07 -16.55
N THR A 139 -0.61 -13.61 -15.50
CA THR A 139 -0.23 -14.43 -14.35
C THR A 139 -1.37 -14.71 -13.37
N ILE A 140 -2.41 -13.87 -13.34
CA ILE A 140 -3.64 -14.16 -12.55
C ILE A 140 -4.50 -15.19 -13.27
N GLU A 141 -4.80 -14.94 -14.53
CA GLU A 141 -5.66 -15.84 -15.31
C GLU A 141 -4.94 -17.12 -15.74
N ARG A 142 -3.62 -17.17 -15.54
CA ARG A 142 -2.71 -18.22 -16.02
C ARG A 142 -2.90 -18.50 -17.49
N THR A 143 -2.98 -17.44 -18.30
CA THR A 143 -3.16 -17.52 -19.75
C THR A 143 -1.96 -16.97 -20.49
N VAL A 144 -1.68 -17.54 -21.66
CA VAL A 144 -0.61 -17.10 -22.56
C VAL A 144 -1.19 -16.93 -23.95
N TYR A 145 -0.82 -15.85 -24.63
CA TYR A 145 -1.16 -15.58 -26.01
C TYR A 145 0.13 -15.38 -26.82
N TYR A 146 0.14 -15.82 -28.07
CA TYR A 146 1.15 -15.47 -29.07
C TYR A 146 0.45 -14.90 -30.29
N LYS A 147 0.75 -13.63 -30.65
CA LYS A 147 0.07 -12.92 -31.74
C LYS A 147 -1.47 -13.02 -31.65
N GLU A 148 -2.00 -12.76 -30.46
CA GLU A 148 -3.44 -12.82 -30.13
C GLU A 148 -4.08 -14.23 -30.12
N GLU A 149 -3.34 -15.29 -30.48
CA GLU A 149 -3.82 -16.67 -30.35
C GLU A 149 -3.49 -17.26 -28.98
N LYS A 150 -4.50 -17.81 -28.31
CA LYS A 150 -4.34 -18.43 -26.99
C LYS A 150 -3.50 -19.71 -27.09
N ILE A 151 -2.39 -19.75 -26.36
CA ILE A 151 -1.60 -20.97 -26.15
C ILE A 151 -2.20 -21.71 -24.95
N ASN A 152 -2.59 -22.96 -25.16
CA ASN A 152 -3.03 -23.82 -24.07
C ASN A 152 -1.81 -24.46 -23.43
N LEU A 153 -1.49 -24.03 -22.20
CA LEU A 153 -0.50 -24.68 -21.35
C LEU A 153 -1.21 -25.44 -20.24
N THR A 154 -0.65 -26.58 -19.87
CA THR A 154 -0.95 -27.25 -18.59
C THR A 154 -0.46 -26.39 -17.42
N THR A 155 -0.92 -26.69 -16.21
CA THR A 155 -0.46 -26.00 -14.99
C THR A 155 1.06 -26.06 -14.86
N LEU A 156 1.66 -27.22 -15.10
CA LEU A 156 3.11 -27.42 -14.98
C LEU A 156 3.90 -26.64 -16.05
N GLU A 157 3.42 -26.60 -17.28
CA GLU A 157 4.07 -25.84 -18.36
C GLU A 157 3.99 -24.33 -18.11
N PHE A 158 2.89 -23.84 -17.53
CA PHE A 158 2.77 -22.44 -17.14
C PHE A 158 3.71 -22.10 -15.97
N ASP A 159 3.86 -22.99 -15.00
CA ASP A 159 4.79 -22.79 -13.87
C ASP A 159 6.25 -22.82 -14.32
N LEU A 160 6.59 -23.59 -15.37
CA LEU A 160 7.93 -23.62 -15.97
C LEU A 160 8.23 -22.38 -16.85
N LEU A 161 7.20 -21.68 -17.33
CA LEU A 161 7.33 -20.50 -18.16
C LEU A 161 7.70 -19.25 -17.34
N LEU A 162 7.21 -19.16 -16.10
CA LEU A 162 7.49 -18.08 -15.15
C LEU A 162 8.85 -18.25 -14.47
#